data_AF-A0A2H0AUK7-F1
#
_entry.id   AF-A0A2H0AUK7-F1
#
_cell.length_a   1.000
_cell.length_b   1.000
_cell.length_c   1.000
_cell.angle_alpha   90.00
_cell.angle_beta   90.00
_cell.angle_gamma   90.00
#
_symmetry.space_group_name_H-M   'P 1'
#
loop_
_entity.id
_entity.type
_entity.pdbx_description
1 polymer ?
#
loop_
_entity_poly.entity_id
_entity_poly.type
_entity_poly.pdbx_seq_one_letter_code
_entity_poly.pdbx_strand_id
1 'polypeptide(L)'
;MSILGLTYCPWSPIFWLLASAIVMIMAYFFRRRGQKKYKKDTAQTRIFLCGEEVPEAKQRHIRAHNVYWGFFETMKEYYDANIKAHTGIINDYIIWFLVLIAISAIILFIVG
;
A
#
# COMPACT_ATOMS: atom_id res chain seq x y z
N MET A 1 12.31 25.13 -28.95
CA MET A 1 12.33 23.95 -28.05
C MET A 1 12.37 22.71 -28.94
N SER A 2 13.58 22.18 -29.16
CA SER A 2 13.79 21.07 -30.08
C SER A 2 13.34 19.76 -29.42
N ILE A 3 12.54 18.98 -30.16
CA ILE A 3 12.00 17.68 -29.75
C ILE A 3 13.13 16.62 -29.60
N LEU A 4 14.39 17.01 -29.85
CA LEU A 4 15.57 16.15 -29.83
C LEU A 4 16.45 16.29 -28.57
N GLY A 5 16.01 17.05 -27.56
CA GLY A 5 16.76 17.30 -26.32
C GLY A 5 16.46 16.34 -25.16
N LEU A 6 16.03 15.10 -25.43
CA LEU A 6 15.91 14.10 -24.37
C LEU A 6 17.29 13.50 -24.11
N THR A 7 18.06 14.14 -23.23
CA THR A 7 19.03 13.44 -22.39
C THR A 7 18.36 12.17 -21.88
N TYR A 8 18.96 11.02 -22.18
CA TYR A 8 18.45 9.69 -21.82
C TYR A 8 18.42 9.55 -20.30
N CYS A 9 17.39 10.09 -19.64
CA CYS A 9 17.20 9.87 -18.21
C CYS A 9 16.43 8.55 -18.05
N PRO A 10 17.04 7.49 -17.49
CA PRO A 10 16.36 6.21 -17.27
C PRO A 10 15.15 6.35 -16.32
N TRP A 11 15.10 7.45 -15.58
CA TRP A 11 14.03 7.83 -14.67
C TRP A 11 12.97 8.73 -15.30
N SER A 12 13.02 8.96 -16.62
CA SER A 12 11.96 9.72 -17.30
C SER A 12 10.63 8.93 -17.27
N PRO A 13 9.51 9.54 -16.84
CA PRO A 13 8.22 8.87 -16.81
C PRO A 13 7.77 8.35 -18.18
N ILE A 14 8.15 9.06 -19.25
CA ILE A 14 7.83 8.70 -20.64
C ILE A 14 8.44 7.35 -21.02
N PHE A 15 9.68 7.09 -20.62
CA PHE A 15 10.35 5.81 -20.89
C PHE A 15 9.63 4.64 -20.21
N TRP A 16 9.22 4.81 -18.95
CA TRP A 16 8.49 3.78 -18.20
C TRP A 16 7.09 3.51 -18.75
N LEU A 17 6.38 4.54 -19.23
CA LEU A 17 5.11 4.37 -19.92
C LEU A 17 5.27 3.55 -21.21
N LEU A 18 6.29 3.86 -22.01
CA LEU A 18 6.55 3.15 -23.26
C LEU A 18 6.97 1.69 -23.01
N ALA A 19 7.86 1.44 -22.04
CA ALA A 19 8.24 0.09 -21.64
C ALA A 19 7.04 -0.73 -21.15
N SER A 20 6.19 -0.14 -20.31
CA SER A 20 4.97 -0.79 -19.81
C SER A 20 4.00 -1.14 -20.94
N ALA A 21 3.84 -0.24 -21.93
CA ALA A 21 3.01 -0.49 -23.10
C ALA A 21 3.51 -1.68 -23.92
N ILE A 22 4.83 -1.77 -24.15
CA ILE A 22 5.45 -2.90 -24.87
C ILE A 22 5.19 -4.22 -24.13
N VAL A 23 5.41 -4.26 -22.82
CA VAL A 23 5.18 -5.45 -21.99
C VAL A 23 3.71 -5.89 -22.04
N MET A 24 2.76 -4.95 -21.95
CA MET A 24 1.33 -5.27 -22.07
C MET A 24 0.96 -5.84 -23.44
N ILE A 25 1.53 -5.30 -24.53
CA ILE A 25 1.31 -5.81 -25.89
C ILE A 25 1.85 -7.25 -25.99
N MET A 26 3.07 -7.51 -25.51
CA MET A 26 3.65 -8.85 -25.49
C MET A 26 2.79 -9.82 -24.68
N ALA A 27 2.37 -9.43 -23.48
CA ALA A 27 1.49 -10.23 -22.62
C ALA A 27 0.16 -10.54 -23.30
N TYR A 28 -0.43 -9.58 -24.02
CA TYR A 28 -1.65 -9.78 -24.80
C TYR A 28 -1.46 -10.81 -25.92
N PHE A 29 -0.35 -10.73 -26.67
CA PHE A 29 -0.05 -11.70 -27.72
C PHE A 29 0.17 -13.11 -27.16
N PHE A 30 0.89 -13.24 -26.04
CA PHE A 30 1.06 -14.53 -25.37
C PHE A 30 -0.28 -15.08 -24.87
N ARG A 31 -1.10 -14.25 -24.22
CA ARG A 31 -2.45 -14.63 -23.78
C ARG A 31 -3.32 -15.10 -24.95
N ARG A 32 -3.24 -14.44 -26.11
CA ARG A 32 -4.00 -14.82 -27.31
C ARG A 32 -3.62 -16.19 -27.86
N ARG A 33 -2.36 -16.61 -27.69
CA ARG A 33 -1.86 -17.94 -28.07
C ARG A 33 -2.13 -19.04 -27.03
N GLY A 34 -2.68 -18.69 -25.86
CA GLY A 34 -3.03 -19.66 -24.82
C GLY A 34 -4.08 -20.68 -25.26
N GLN A 35 -4.08 -21.85 -24.61
CA GLN A 35 -5.01 -22.94 -24.89
C GLN A 35 -6.44 -22.56 -24.49
N LYS A 36 -7.33 -22.44 -25.49
CA LYS A 36 -8.75 -22.12 -25.27
C LYS A 36 -9.59 -23.33 -24.85
N LYS A 37 -9.05 -24.55 -24.96
CA LYS A 37 -9.74 -25.82 -24.74
C LYS A 37 -9.92 -26.20 -23.26
N TYR A 38 -9.65 -25.29 -22.33
CA TYR A 38 -9.93 -25.56 -20.92
C TYR A 38 -11.45 -25.59 -20.69
N LYS A 39 -11.91 -26.48 -19.81
CA LYS A 39 -13.33 -26.62 -19.50
C LYS A 39 -13.73 -25.51 -18.53
N LYS A 40 -14.27 -24.42 -19.08
CA LYS A 40 -14.85 -23.30 -18.32
C LYS A 40 -15.90 -23.83 -17.34
N ASP A 41 -15.93 -23.24 -16.14
CA ASP A 41 -16.91 -23.53 -15.08
C ASP A 41 -16.90 -24.97 -14.53
N THR A 42 -15.84 -25.73 -14.82
CA THR A 42 -15.62 -27.05 -14.21
C THR A 42 -14.65 -26.98 -13.03
N ALA A 43 -14.45 -28.11 -12.34
CA ALA A 43 -13.41 -28.22 -11.32
C ALA A 43 -12.01 -27.81 -11.83
N GLN A 44 -11.76 -27.85 -13.15
CA GLN A 44 -10.51 -27.41 -13.77
C GLN A 44 -10.23 -25.91 -13.58
N THR A 45 -11.26 -25.08 -13.37
CA THR A 45 -11.08 -23.63 -13.12
C THR A 45 -11.11 -23.28 -11.63
N ARG A 46 -11.32 -24.27 -10.75
CA ARG A 46 -11.31 -24.07 -9.30
C ARG A 46 -9.90 -24.21 -8.74
N ILE A 47 -9.65 -23.54 -7.62
CA ILE A 47 -8.40 -23.70 -6.86
C ILE A 47 -8.37 -25.13 -6.33
N PHE A 48 -7.25 -25.84 -6.53
CA PHE A 48 -7.10 -27.19 -6.03
C PHE A 48 -6.89 -27.18 -4.52
N LEU A 49 -7.91 -27.61 -3.77
CA LEU A 49 -7.88 -27.77 -2.31
C LEU A 49 -8.04 -29.24 -1.91
N CYS A 50 -7.33 -30.14 -2.59
CA CYS A 50 -7.30 -31.57 -2.27
C CYS A 50 -8.69 -32.23 -2.16
N GLY A 51 -9.68 -31.75 -2.93
CA GLY A 51 -11.06 -32.27 -2.92
C GLY A 51 -12.02 -31.54 -1.97
N GLU A 52 -11.54 -30.60 -1.17
CA GLU A 52 -12.40 -29.77 -0.31
C GLU A 52 -13.14 -28.69 -1.13
N GLU A 53 -14.32 -28.29 -0.64
CA GLU A 53 -15.04 -27.16 -1.23
C GLU A 53 -14.23 -25.87 -1.08
N VAL A 54 -14.22 -25.05 -2.14
CA VAL A 54 -13.47 -23.80 -2.14
C VAL A 54 -14.18 -22.80 -1.22
N PRO A 55 -13.55 -22.36 -0.11
CA PRO A 55 -14.18 -21.43 0.81
C PRO A 55 -14.38 -20.05 0.14
N GLU A 56 -15.23 -19.22 0.75
CA GLU A 56 -15.57 -17.91 0.22
C GLU A 56 -14.30 -17.06 0.00
N ALA A 57 -14.31 -16.16 -0.99
CA ALA A 57 -13.13 -15.35 -1.35
C ALA A 57 -12.47 -14.65 -0.15
N LYS A 58 -13.26 -14.25 0.85
CA LYS A 58 -12.80 -13.60 2.10
C LYS A 58 -11.99 -14.51 3.04
N GLN A 59 -12.16 -15.82 2.91
CA GLN A 59 -11.48 -16.84 3.72
C GLN A 59 -10.29 -17.47 2.97
N ARG A 60 -10.18 -17.25 1.65
CA ARG A 60 -9.08 -17.80 0.83
C ARG A 60 -7.76 -17.08 0.99
N HIS A 61 -7.78 -15.78 1.30
CA HIS A 61 -6.58 -14.97 1.40
C HIS A 61 -6.19 -14.74 2.86
N ILE A 62 -4.88 -14.82 3.14
CA ILE A 62 -4.34 -14.32 4.40
C ILE A 62 -4.62 -12.82 4.44
N ARG A 63 -5.40 -12.38 5.43
CA ARG A 63 -5.74 -10.96 5.54
C ARG A 63 -4.48 -10.16 5.86
N ALA A 64 -4.37 -8.94 5.33
CA ALA A 64 -3.22 -8.08 5.58
C ALA A 64 -2.93 -7.89 7.07
N HIS A 65 -3.97 -7.84 7.91
CA HIS A 65 -3.80 -7.76 9.36
C HIS A 65 -3.06 -8.98 9.95
N ASN A 66 -3.23 -10.17 9.38
CA ASN A 66 -2.54 -11.38 9.82
C ASN A 66 -1.05 -11.34 9.42
N VAL A 67 -0.73 -10.75 8.28
CA VAL A 67 0.65 -10.63 7.80
C VAL A 67 1.49 -9.73 8.70
N TYR A 68 0.90 -8.62 9.17
CA TYR A 68 1.57 -7.65 10.04
C TYR A 68 1.22 -7.79 11.52
N TRP A 69 0.54 -8.86 11.91
CA TRP A 69 0.05 -9.01 13.28
C TRP A 69 1.19 -8.89 14.31
N GLY A 70 2.30 -9.60 14.10
CA GLY A 70 3.44 -9.56 15.01
C GLY A 70 4.08 -8.17 15.14
N PHE A 71 4.09 -7.39 14.05
CA PHE A 71 4.58 -6.01 14.06
C PHE A 71 3.68 -5.10 14.88
N PHE A 72 2.36 -5.16 14.65
CA PHE A 72 1.40 -4.36 15.41
C PHE A 72 1.29 -4.78 16.88
N GLU A 73 1.36 -6.07 17.17
CA GLU A 73 1.33 -6.56 18.56
C GLU A 73 2.58 -6.11 19.33
N THR A 74 3.75 -6.14 18.69
CA THR A 74 5.00 -5.66 19.31
C THR A 74 4.97 -4.16 19.59
N MET A 75 4.34 -3.36 18.72
CA MET A 75 4.24 -1.91 18.87
C MET A 75 2.93 -1.45 19.54
N LYS A 76 2.16 -2.38 20.12
CA LYS A 76 0.84 -2.09 20.65
C LYS A 76 0.87 -1.05 21.76
N GLU A 77 1.79 -1.17 22.71
CA GLU A 77 1.93 -0.20 23.80
C GLU A 77 2.24 1.22 23.30
N TYR A 78 3.09 1.32 22.28
CA TYR A 78 3.40 2.59 21.63
C TYR A 78 2.16 3.19 20.95
N TYR A 79 1.42 2.40 20.18
CA TYR A 79 0.21 2.88 19.52
C TYR A 79 -0.90 3.21 20.50
N ASP A 80 -1.14 2.36 21.50
CA ASP A 80 -2.18 2.57 22.50
C ASP A 80 -1.95 3.86 23.29
N ALA A 81 -0.70 4.18 23.63
CA ALA A 81 -0.36 5.46 24.26
C ALA A 81 -0.67 6.66 23.35
N ASN A 82 -0.30 6.56 22.06
CA ASN A 82 -0.57 7.63 21.09
C ASN A 82 -2.07 7.82 20.83
N ILE A 83 -2.83 6.73 20.72
CA ILE A 83 -4.27 6.77 20.49
C ILE A 83 -4.98 7.41 21.71
N LYS A 84 -4.56 7.08 22.94
CA LYS A 84 -5.12 7.67 24.16
C LYS A 84 -4.98 9.19 24.22
N ALA A 85 -3.93 9.76 23.62
CA ALA A 85 -3.75 11.21 23.56
C ALA A 85 -4.73 11.92 22.59
N HIS A 86 -5.38 11.18 21.68
CA HIS A 86 -6.32 11.70 20.68
C HIS A 86 -7.77 11.48 21.13
N THR A 87 -8.16 12.16 22.21
CA THR A 87 -9.48 12.01 22.84
C THR A 87 -10.64 12.49 21.97
N GLY A 88 -10.37 13.33 20.97
CA GLY A 88 -11.40 13.98 20.13
C GLY A 88 -12.06 15.18 20.81
N ILE A 89 -11.62 15.57 22.02
CA ILE A 89 -12.12 16.73 22.75
C ILE A 89 -11.30 17.96 22.36
N ILE A 90 -11.96 19.01 21.84
CA ILE A 90 -11.29 20.24 21.36
C ILE A 90 -10.40 20.86 22.43
N ASN A 91 -10.84 20.88 23.69
CA ASN A 91 -10.07 21.45 24.79
C ASN A 91 -8.69 20.80 24.95
N ASP A 92 -8.57 19.49 24.77
CA ASP A 92 -7.31 18.78 24.91
C ASP A 92 -6.31 19.24 23.83
N TYR A 93 -6.79 19.46 22.59
CA TYR A 93 -5.97 20.00 21.52
C TYR A 93 -5.55 21.46 21.75
N ILE A 94 -6.42 22.29 22.33
CA ILE A 94 -6.05 23.66 22.72
C ILE A 94 -4.94 23.63 23.77
N ILE A 95 -5.01 22.72 24.75
CA ILE A 95 -3.96 22.56 25.76
C ILE A 95 -2.65 22.14 25.08
N TRP A 96 -2.66 21.12 24.20
CA TRP A 96 -1.47 20.70 23.46
C TRP A 96 -0.85 21.84 22.65
N PHE A 97 -1.67 22.67 22.01
CA PHE A 97 -1.22 23.84 21.26
C PHE A 97 -0.56 24.89 22.15
N LEU A 98 -1.16 25.21 23.30
CA LEU A 98 -0.58 26.16 24.26
C LEU A 98 0.75 25.66 24.84
N VAL A 99 0.84 24.36 25.15
CA VAL A 99 2.10 23.72 25.59
C VAL A 99 3.17 23.86 24.52
N LEU A 100 2.84 23.64 23.25
CA LEU A 100 3.79 23.77 22.14
C LEU A 100 4.27 25.22 21.96
N ILE A 101 3.38 26.21 22.10
CA ILE A 101 3.76 27.63 22.13
C ILE A 101 4.70 27.92 23.29
N ALA A 102 4.38 27.47 24.50
CA ALA A 102 5.19 27.73 25.69
C ALA A 102 6.60 27.13 25.55
N ILE A 103 6.70 25.87 25.10
CA ILE A 103 7.98 25.20 24.84
C ILE A 103 8.78 25.98 23.79
N SER A 104 8.14 26.38 22.69
CA SER A 104 8.79 27.15 21.62
C SER A 104 9.32 28.50 22.13
N ALA A 105 8.55 29.21 22.95
CA ALA A 105 8.96 30.47 23.55
C ALA A 105 10.15 30.29 24.50
N ILE A 106 10.17 29.23 25.31
CA ILE A 106 11.29 28.89 26.19
C ILE A 106 12.55 28.60 25.37
N ILE A 107 12.43 27.80 24.31
CA ILE A 107 13.56 27.47 23.43
C ILE A 107 14.11 28.74 22.79
N LEU A 108 13.25 29.61 22.25
CA LEU A 108 13.65 30.87 21.65
C LEU A 108 14.31 31.82 22.66
N PHE A 109 13.84 31.83 23.91
CA PHE A 109 14.44 32.63 24.97
C PHE A 109 15.83 32.12 25.41
N ILE A 110 16.08 30.81 25.31
CA ILE A 110 17.38 30.23 25.66
C ILE A 110 18.39 30.39 24.52
N VAL A 111 17.93 30.28 23.27
CA VAL A 111 18.79 30.29 22.07
C VAL A 111 19.04 31.71 21.55
N GLY A 112 18.06 32.61 21.67
CA GLY A 112 18.14 34.01 21.26
C GLY A 112 18.78 34.89 22.32
#